data_AF-A0A5N6RT43-F1
#
_entry.id   AF-A0A5N6RT43-F1
#
_cell.length_a   1.000
_cell.length_b   1.000
_cell.length_c   1.000
_cell.angle_alpha   90.00
_cell.angle_beta   90.00
_cell.angle_gamma   90.00
#
_symmetry.space_group_name_H-M   'P 1'
#
loop_
_entity.id
_entity.type
_entity.pdbx_description
1 polymer ?
#
loop_
_entity_poly.entity_id
_entity_poly.type
_entity_poly.pdbx_seq_one_letter_code
_entity_poly.pdbx_strand_id
1 'polypeptide(L)'
;MRPYSTTGSSATSRDTRALLQSDVCKMLDPGKPCFSPKKGKTSVVMFVGLQDSGSGKTTTCTKYAYYHQIKGWRPALVCAEAECN
;
A
#
# COMPACT_ATOMS: atom_id res chain seq x y z
N MET A 1 11.00 -17.46 -22.17
CA MET A 1 12.08 -16.48 -21.90
C MET A 1 12.50 -15.84 -23.22
N ARG A 2 12.21 -14.55 -23.42
CA ARG A 2 12.76 -13.79 -24.56
C ARG A 2 13.94 -12.93 -24.08
N PRO A 3 15.03 -12.85 -24.84
CA PRO A 3 16.25 -12.14 -24.46
C PRO A 3 16.04 -10.62 -24.53
N TYR A 4 16.66 -9.89 -23.61
CA TYR A 4 16.69 -8.44 -23.60
C TYR A 4 17.64 -7.97 -24.73
N SER A 5 17.06 -7.54 -25.85
CA SER A 5 17.80 -6.96 -26.97
C SER A 5 18.25 -5.54 -26.60
N THR A 6 19.52 -5.40 -26.24
CA THR A 6 20.23 -4.11 -26.27
C THR A 6 20.54 -3.74 -27.72
N THR A 7 19.60 -3.09 -28.41
CA THR A 7 19.89 -2.33 -29.62
C THR A 7 20.03 -0.86 -29.23
N GLY A 8 21.24 -0.32 -29.40
CA GLY A 8 21.54 1.08 -29.15
C GLY A 8 20.58 2.00 -29.89
N SER A 9 19.95 2.90 -29.14
CA SER A 9 19.29 4.09 -29.66
C SER A 9 19.61 5.22 -28.70
N SER A 10 20.10 6.33 -29.22
CA SER A 10 20.48 7.54 -28.50
C SER A 10 19.26 8.12 -27.76
N ALA A 11 19.00 7.62 -26.56
CA ALA A 11 17.94 8.10 -25.69
C ALA A 11 18.34 9.46 -25.09
N THR A 12 17.63 10.51 -25.49
CA THR A 12 17.69 11.81 -24.84
C THR A 12 17.41 11.62 -23.34
N SER A 13 18.02 12.41 -22.44
CA SER A 13 17.92 12.19 -20.98
C SER A 13 16.49 12.17 -20.41
N ARG A 14 15.50 12.65 -21.16
CA ARG A 14 14.06 12.57 -20.80
C ARG A 14 13.47 11.19 -21.05
N ASP A 15 13.98 10.45 -22.03
CA ASP A 15 13.45 9.15 -22.45
C ASP A 15 13.85 8.04 -21.46
N THR A 16 15.06 8.13 -20.89
CA THR A 16 15.50 7.21 -19.82
C THR A 16 14.66 7.33 -18.56
N ARG A 17 14.26 8.54 -18.15
CA ARG A 17 13.36 8.76 -17.00
C ARG A 17 12.00 8.11 -17.23
N ALA A 18 11.41 8.29 -18.41
CA ALA A 18 10.10 7.74 -18.74
C ALA A 18 10.10 6.20 -18.77
N LEU A 19 11.17 5.61 -19.30
CA LEU A 19 11.36 4.15 -19.29
C LEU A 19 11.49 3.61 -17.87
N LEU A 20 12.37 4.20 -17.05
CA LEU A 20 12.54 3.83 -15.64
C LEU A 20 11.23 3.94 -14.85
N GLN A 21 10.48 5.02 -15.06
CA GLN A 21 9.18 5.19 -14.44
C GLN A 21 8.21 4.07 -14.84
N SER A 22 8.14 3.75 -16.14
CA SER A 22 7.23 2.71 -16.63
C SER A 22 7.57 1.33 -16.09
N ASP A 23 8.86 1.01 -15.96
CA ASP A 23 9.30 -0.31 -15.50
C ASP A 23 9.15 -0.47 -13.98
N VAL A 24 9.43 0.59 -13.21
CA VAL A 24 9.15 0.60 -11.77
C VAL A 24 7.64 0.53 -11.51
N CYS A 25 6.81 1.24 -12.29
CA CYS A 25 5.35 1.14 -12.16
C CYS A 25 4.83 -0.28 -12.44
N LYS A 26 5.37 -0.97 -13.45
CA LYS A 26 4.99 -2.38 -13.73
C LYS A 26 5.41 -3.32 -12.61
N MET A 27 6.54 -3.07 -11.96
CA MET A 27 7.00 -3.90 -10.83
C MET A 27 6.18 -3.66 -9.55
N LEU A 28 5.70 -2.42 -9.35
CA LEU A 28 4.95 -2.03 -8.15
C LEU A 28 3.45 -2.26 -8.27
N ASP A 29 2.90 -2.55 -9.45
CA ASP A 29 1.47 -2.80 -9.62
C ASP A 29 1.12 -4.24 -9.16
N PRO A 30 0.38 -4.40 -8.04
CA PRO A 30 -0.03 -5.72 -7.57
C PRO A 30 -1.14 -6.35 -8.41
N GLY A 31 -1.68 -5.65 -9.43
CA GLY A 31 -2.75 -6.15 -10.31
C GLY A 31 -4.07 -6.47 -9.59
N LYS A 32 -4.18 -6.13 -8.30
CA LYS A 32 -5.32 -6.40 -7.43
C LYS A 32 -5.97 -5.09 -6.99
N PRO A 33 -7.31 -4.99 -7.01
CA PRO A 33 -8.00 -3.78 -6.56
C PRO A 33 -7.78 -3.55 -5.07
N CYS A 34 -7.67 -2.29 -4.68
CA CYS A 34 -7.55 -1.89 -3.28
C CYS A 34 -8.84 -2.25 -2.52
N PHE A 35 -8.68 -2.74 -1.28
CA PHE A 35 -9.82 -3.01 -0.40
C PHE A 35 -10.57 -1.71 -0.10
N SER A 36 -11.84 -1.65 -0.51
CA SER A 36 -12.73 -0.54 -0.22
C SER A 36 -13.90 -1.03 0.63
N PRO A 37 -14.10 -0.47 1.85
CA PRO A 37 -15.21 -0.87 2.70
C PRO A 37 -16.55 -0.55 2.00
N LYS A 38 -17.57 -1.39 2.23
CA LYS A 38 -18.91 -1.20 1.67
C LYS A 38 -19.80 -0.46 2.67
N LYS A 39 -20.44 0.64 2.25
CA LYS A 39 -21.34 1.40 3.12
C LYS A 39 -22.52 0.53 3.55
N GLY A 40 -22.92 0.64 4.81
CA GLY A 40 -24.04 -0.12 5.38
C GLY A 40 -23.74 -1.59 5.73
N LYS A 41 -22.50 -2.07 5.48
CA LYS A 41 -22.05 -3.39 5.94
C LYS A 41 -20.88 -3.24 6.89
N THR A 42 -20.88 -4.01 7.98
CA THR A 42 -19.74 -4.08 8.90
C THR A 42 -18.52 -4.63 8.17
N SER A 43 -17.42 -3.89 8.21
CA SER A 43 -16.13 -4.28 7.62
C SER A 43 -15.09 -4.32 8.73
N VAL A 44 -14.39 -5.45 8.87
CA VAL A 44 -13.32 -5.63 9.86
C VAL A 44 -11.98 -5.60 9.13
N VAL A 45 -11.07 -4.73 9.58
CA VAL A 45 -9.73 -4.58 9.02
C VAL A 45 -8.73 -4.81 10.14
N MET A 46 -7.86 -5.80 9.98
CA MET A 46 -6.80 -6.11 10.93
C MET A 46 -5.46 -5.64 10.37
N PHE A 47 -4.75 -4.80 11.14
CA PHE A 47 -3.39 -4.38 10.81
C PHE A 47 -2.41 -5.38 11.38
N VAL A 48 -1.74 -6.12 10.50
CA VAL A 48 -0.70 -7.11 10.85
C VAL A 48 0.66 -6.63 10.34
N GLY A 49 1.71 -6.91 11.10
CA GLY A 49 3.08 -6.55 10.72
C GLY A 49 4.10 -7.02 11.75
N LEU A 50 5.37 -7.04 11.36
CA LEU A 50 6.49 -7.45 12.21
C LEU A 50 6.58 -6.57 13.47
N GLN A 51 7.04 -7.17 14.58
CA GLN A 51 7.17 -6.52 15.90
C GLN A 51 8.39 -5.60 15.99
N ASP A 52 9.10 -5.35 14.90
CA ASP A 52 10.16 -4.35 14.91
C ASP A 52 9.57 -2.99 15.29
N SER A 53 10.25 -2.33 16.24
CA SER A 53 9.85 -1.13 17.01
C SER A 53 9.57 0.15 16.19
N GLY A 54 9.41 0.01 14.87
CA GLY A 54 9.18 1.12 13.93
C GLY A 54 8.15 0.84 12.82
N SER A 55 7.47 -0.31 12.81
CA SER A 55 6.48 -0.64 11.77
C SER A 55 5.22 0.25 11.77
N GLY A 56 4.99 1.02 12.84
CA GLY A 56 3.92 2.03 12.88
C GLY A 56 2.50 1.45 12.81
N LYS A 57 2.30 0.19 13.24
CA LYS A 57 0.99 -0.51 13.22
C LYS A 57 -0.09 0.29 13.94
N THR A 58 0.18 0.69 15.18
CA THR A 58 -0.74 1.45 16.04
C THR A 58 -1.07 2.82 15.43
N THR A 59 -0.04 3.55 14.97
CA THR A 59 -0.20 4.86 14.33
C THR A 59 -1.01 4.77 13.05
N THR A 60 -0.80 3.72 12.24
CA THR A 60 -1.52 3.50 10.99
C THR A 60 -2.98 3.17 11.25
N CYS A 61 -3.27 2.36 12.27
CA CYS A 61 -4.62 2.00 12.66
C CYS A 61 -5.44 3.24 13.07
N THR A 62 -4.87 4.13 13.89
CA THR A 62 -5.52 5.38 14.29
C THR A 62 -5.72 6.33 13.10
N LYS A 63 -4.73 6.47 12.22
CA LYS A 63 -4.87 7.26 10.99
C LYS A 63 -5.98 6.73 10.08
N TYR A 64 -6.07 5.41 9.94
CA TYR A 64 -7.09 4.76 9.13
C TYR A 64 -8.50 4.98 9.71
N ALA A 65 -8.66 4.82 11.03
CA ALA A 65 -9.90 5.09 11.72
C ALA A 65 -10.32 6.56 11.54
N TYR A 66 -9.41 7.51 11.83
CA TYR A 66 -9.70 8.93 11.66
C TYR A 66 -10.10 9.28 10.22
N TYR A 67 -9.36 8.78 9.22
CA TYR A 67 -9.67 9.00 7.81
C TYR A 67 -11.06 8.51 7.40
N HIS A 68 -11.54 7.40 7.96
CA HIS A 68 -12.88 6.91 7.68
C HIS A 68 -13.95 7.67 8.47
N GLN A 69 -13.63 8.15 9.68
CA GLN A 69 -14.52 8.98 10.48
C GLN A 69 -14.87 10.29 9.76
N ILE A 70 -13.88 11.03 9.24
CA ILE A 70 -14.13 12.26 8.46
C ILE A 70 -14.87 12.00 7.14
N LYS A 71 -14.82 10.77 6.61
CA LYS A 71 -15.60 10.36 5.43
C LYS A 71 -17.04 9.92 5.75
N GLY A 72 -17.48 10.08 7.00
CA GLY A 72 -18.84 9.76 7.45
C GLY A 72 -19.05 8.28 7.81
N TRP A 73 -17.98 7.52 8.02
CA TRP A 73 -18.07 6.16 8.55
C TRP A 73 -18.04 6.19 10.08
N ARG A 74 -18.46 5.08 10.71
CA ARG A 74 -18.41 4.89 12.17
C ARG A 74 -17.39 3.80 12.51
N PRO A 75 -16.08 4.10 12.47
CA PRO A 75 -15.04 3.14 12.82
C PRO A 75 -15.04 2.87 14.33
N ALA A 76 -14.71 1.63 14.70
CA ALA A 76 -14.36 1.25 16.06
C ALA A 76 -12.93 0.70 16.05
N LEU A 77 -12.11 1.15 17.00
CA LEU A 77 -10.74 0.71 17.17
C LEU A 77 -10.69 -0.35 18.27
N VAL A 78 -10.13 -1.51 17.98
CA VAL A 78 -9.88 -2.56 18.96
C VAL A 78 -8.37 -2.77 19.06
N CYS A 79 -7.81 -2.53 20.24
CA CYS A 79 -6.40 -2.83 20.51
C CYS A 79 -6.28 -4.32 20.81
N ALA A 80 -5.72 -5.08 19.89
CA ALA A 80 -5.38 -6.49 20.04
C ALA A 80 -3.86 -6.67 20.01
N GLU A 81 -3.16 -5.89 20.84
CA GLU A 81 -1.72 -6.00 21.01
C GLU A 81 -1.43 -7.10 22.03
N ALA A 82 -0.86 -8.21 21.57
CA ALA A 82 -0.33 -9.23 22.45
C ALA A 82 1.06 -8.79 22.93
N GLU A 83 1.11 -7.85 23.87
CA GLU A 83 2.24 -7.77 24.79
C GLU A 83 1.94 -8.70 25.96
N CYS A 84 2.48 -9.92 25.89
CA CYS A 84 2.57 -10.82 27.03
C CYS A 84 4.00 -11.37 27.04
N ASN A 85 4.81 -10.80 27.95
CA ASN A 85 6.05 -11.31 28.56
C ASN A 85 7.11 -11.90 27.61
#